data_AF-A0AAN8NXG6-F1
#
_entry.id   AF-A0AAN8NXG6-F1
#
_cell.length_a   1.000
_cell.length_b   1.000
_cell.length_c   1.000
_cell.angle_alpha   90.00
_cell.angle_beta   90.00
_cell.angle_gamma   90.00
#
_symmetry.space_group_name_H-M   'P 1'
#
loop_
_entity.id
_entity.type
_entity.pdbx_description
1 polymer ?
#
loop_
_entity_poly.entity_id
_entity_poly.type
_entity_poly.pdbx_seq_one_letter_code
_entity_poly.pdbx_strand_id
1 'polypeptide(L)'
;MAGTKQTGLKINRRPGTVALREIRRYQKSTSFSSRKLPFQRLVREIAHSFKTDLRFQSSAVMALQEASEAYIVGLFEDTNLCAIHAKRVTIMPKDIQLARRIKGEEGLNYFSGFDTNGPFQGQQFFHVS
;
A
#
# COMPACT_ATOMS: atom_id res chain seq x y z
N MET A 1 -22.38 -29.60 -44.71
CA MET A 1 -22.72 -28.74 -43.55
C MET A 1 -21.52 -27.86 -43.23
N ALA A 2 -21.58 -26.57 -43.56
CA ALA A 2 -20.48 -25.63 -43.31
C ALA A 2 -20.63 -25.02 -41.90
N GLY A 3 -19.67 -25.32 -41.01
CA GLY A 3 -19.62 -24.72 -39.67
C GLY A 3 -19.14 -23.27 -39.75
N THR A 4 -19.98 -22.33 -39.29
CA THR A 4 -19.63 -20.92 -39.15
C THR A 4 -18.63 -20.77 -38.01
N LYS A 5 -17.38 -20.42 -38.33
CA LYS A 5 -16.37 -20.03 -37.32
C LYS A 5 -16.81 -18.69 -36.74
N GLN A 6 -17.30 -18.67 -35.50
CA GLN A 6 -17.48 -17.44 -34.74
C GLN A 6 -16.09 -16.88 -34.39
N THR A 7 -15.53 -16.03 -35.25
CA THR A 7 -14.36 -15.23 -34.90
C THR A 7 -14.84 -14.08 -34.03
N GLY A 8 -14.83 -14.26 -32.71
CA GLY A 8 -15.08 -13.17 -31.77
C GLY A 8 -14.09 -12.03 -32.02
N LEU A 9 -14.60 -10.82 -32.27
CA LEU A 9 -13.78 -9.62 -32.47
C LEU A 9 -12.95 -9.35 -31.21
N LYS A 10 -11.62 -9.27 -31.36
CA LYS A 10 -10.71 -8.91 -30.27
C LYS A 10 -10.91 -7.43 -29.91
N ILE A 11 -11.67 -7.15 -28.85
CA ILE A 11 -11.90 -5.79 -28.38
C ILE A 11 -10.68 -5.29 -27.60
N ASN A 12 -9.89 -4.41 -28.20
CA ASN A 12 -8.82 -3.70 -27.50
C ASN A 12 -9.42 -2.56 -26.65
N ARG A 13 -9.24 -2.64 -25.33
CA ARG A 13 -9.63 -1.57 -24.40
C ARG A 13 -8.57 -0.47 -24.43
N ARG A 14 -8.99 0.79 -24.44
CA ARG A 14 -8.05 1.93 -24.34
C ARG A 14 -7.33 1.87 -22.99
N PRO A 15 -6.02 2.22 -22.92
CA PRO A 15 -5.31 2.38 -21.66
C PRO A 15 -6.12 3.24 -20.68
N GLY A 16 -6.18 2.82 -19.40
CA GLY A 16 -7.00 3.48 -18.37
C GLY A 16 -8.46 3.01 -18.28
N THR A 17 -9.04 2.43 -19.34
CA THR A 17 -10.46 1.96 -19.32
C THR A 17 -10.67 0.84 -18.30
N VAL A 18 -9.71 -0.09 -18.20
CA VAL A 18 -9.77 -1.20 -17.24
C VAL A 18 -9.53 -0.68 -15.82
N ALA A 19 -8.53 0.19 -15.64
CA ALA A 19 -8.20 0.78 -14.35
C ALA A 19 -9.39 1.56 -13.75
N LEU A 20 -10.06 2.41 -14.53
CA LEU A 20 -11.25 3.14 -14.08
C LEU A 20 -12.41 2.21 -13.70
N ARG A 21 -12.56 1.08 -14.40
CA ARG A 21 -13.58 0.08 -14.06
C ARG A 21 -13.27 -0.61 -12.75
N GLU A 22 -12.01 -0.95 -12.52
CA GLU A 22 -11.54 -1.57 -11.29
C GLU A 22 -11.69 -0.62 -10.11
N ILE A 23 -11.30 0.64 -10.25
CA ILE A 23 -11.50 1.68 -9.22
C ILE A 23 -12.97 1.76 -8.80
N ARG A 24 -13.88 1.89 -9.77
CA ARG A 24 -15.33 1.93 -9.47
C ARG A 24 -15.85 0.66 -8.83
N ARG A 25 -15.33 -0.50 -9.24
CA ARG A 25 -15.71 -1.80 -8.65
C ARG A 25 -15.27 -1.87 -7.20
N TYR A 26 -14.00 -1.58 -6.92
CA TYR A 26 -13.44 -1.65 -5.57
C TYR A 26 -14.03 -0.62 -4.63
N GLN A 27 -14.33 0.59 -5.11
CA GLN A 27 -15.03 1.62 -4.31
C GLN A 27 -16.48 1.23 -3.97
N LYS A 28 -17.14 0.38 -4.76
CA LYS A 28 -18.50 -0.09 -4.49
C LYS A 28 -18.55 -1.29 -3.54
N SER A 29 -17.45 -2.02 -3.41
CA SER A 29 -17.37 -3.25 -2.60
C SER A 29 -16.62 -3.02 -1.30
N THR A 30 -16.96 -3.77 -0.26
CA THR A 30 -16.24 -3.77 1.03
C THR A 30 -15.49 -5.08 1.28
N SER A 31 -15.35 -5.92 0.25
CA SER A 31 -14.57 -7.15 0.36
C SER A 31 -13.08 -6.83 0.50
N PHE A 32 -12.39 -7.52 1.40
CA PHE A 32 -10.93 -7.42 1.53
C PHE A 32 -10.23 -7.57 0.18
N SER A 33 -9.32 -6.63 -0.10
CA SER A 33 -8.53 -6.62 -1.33
C SER A 33 -7.41 -7.68 -1.27
N SER A 34 -6.89 -7.94 -0.06
CA SER A 34 -5.86 -8.95 0.17
C SER A 34 -6.43 -10.32 0.56
N ARG A 35 -5.74 -11.40 0.17
CA ARG A 35 -6.13 -12.76 0.57
C ARG A 35 -5.83 -12.97 2.07
N LYS A 36 -6.80 -13.56 2.78
CA LYS A 36 -6.73 -13.78 4.24
C LYS A 36 -5.51 -14.61 4.68
N LEU A 37 -5.18 -15.68 3.96
CA LEU A 37 -4.11 -16.60 4.37
C LEU A 37 -2.70 -15.96 4.30
N PRO A 38 -2.29 -15.29 3.21
CA PRO A 38 -1.05 -14.52 3.18
C PRO A 38 -0.96 -13.45 4.28
N PHE A 39 -2.03 -12.67 4.49
CA PHE A 39 -2.06 -11.65 5.54
C PHE A 39 -1.86 -12.26 6.93
N GLN A 40 -2.56 -13.37 7.21
CA GLN A 40 -2.40 -14.10 8.46
C GLN A 40 -0.97 -14.62 8.66
N ARG A 41 -0.30 -15.10 7.60
CA ARG A 41 1.10 -15.54 7.69
C ARG A 41 2.03 -14.38 8.05
N LEU A 42 1.84 -13.22 7.39
CA LEU A 42 2.60 -12.01 7.68
C LEU A 42 2.41 -11.54 9.13
N VAL A 43 1.17 -11.50 9.62
CA VAL A 43 0.89 -11.12 11.02
C VAL A 43 1.62 -12.04 12.00
N ARG A 44 1.65 -13.35 11.73
CA ARG A 44 2.34 -14.32 12.59
C ARG A 44 3.85 -14.20 12.51
N GLU A 45 4.40 -13.95 11.32
CA GLU A 45 5.83 -13.71 11.11
C GLU A 45 6.30 -12.49 11.92
N ILE A 46 5.58 -11.37 11.80
CA ILE A 46 5.87 -10.15 12.55
C ILE A 46 5.70 -10.40 14.05
N ALA A 47 4.62 -11.03 14.49
CA ALA A 47 4.39 -11.29 15.91
C ALA A 47 5.48 -12.17 16.54
N HIS A 48 6.01 -13.13 15.77
CA HIS A 48 7.04 -14.04 16.23
C HIS A 48 8.37 -13.33 16.52
N SER A 49 8.66 -12.20 15.85
CA SER A 49 9.86 -11.41 16.15
C SER A 49 9.78 -10.68 17.51
N PHE A 50 8.59 -10.51 18.07
CA PHE A 50 8.38 -9.90 19.38
C PHE A 50 8.23 -10.92 20.50
N LYS A 51 7.47 -11.99 20.27
CA LYS A 51 7.23 -13.04 21.26
C LYS A 51 6.89 -14.37 20.58
N THR A 52 7.61 -15.43 20.97
CA THR A 52 7.31 -16.79 20.54
C THR A 52 6.02 -17.29 21.20
N ASP A 53 5.35 -18.24 20.55
CA ASP A 53 4.14 -18.94 21.05
C ASP A 53 2.88 -18.09 21.26
N LEU A 54 2.75 -16.96 20.55
CA LEU A 54 1.51 -16.19 20.51
C LEU A 54 0.39 -16.91 19.74
N ARG A 55 -0.78 -17.03 20.38
CA ARG A 55 -2.02 -17.52 19.75
C ARG A 55 -2.90 -16.33 19.38
N PHE A 56 -3.30 -16.27 18.12
CA PHE A 56 -4.21 -15.24 17.60
C PHE A 56 -5.63 -15.78 17.50
N GLN A 57 -6.59 -14.99 18.00
CA GLN A 57 -7.99 -15.18 17.68
C GLN A 57 -8.25 -14.85 16.20
N SER A 58 -9.19 -15.55 15.56
CA SER A 58 -9.56 -15.28 14.18
C SER A 58 -10.06 -13.84 13.97
N SER A 59 -10.88 -13.32 14.89
CA SER A 59 -11.37 -11.94 14.86
C SER A 59 -10.25 -10.91 14.99
N ALA A 60 -9.21 -11.18 15.79
CA ALA A 60 -8.07 -10.27 15.94
C ALA A 60 -7.29 -10.11 14.63
N VAL A 61 -7.07 -11.22 13.90
CA VAL A 61 -6.41 -11.17 12.58
C VAL A 61 -7.28 -10.41 11.57
N MET A 62 -8.59 -10.60 11.60
CA MET A 62 -9.51 -9.86 10.74
C MET A 62 -9.52 -8.36 11.05
N ALA A 63 -9.51 -7.98 12.32
CA ALA A 63 -9.45 -6.57 12.74
C ALA A 63 -8.14 -5.90 12.31
N LEU A 64 -7.00 -6.61 12.45
CA LEU A 64 -5.72 -6.14 11.94
C LEU A 64 -5.75 -5.95 10.42
N GLN A 65 -6.40 -6.86 9.69
CA GLN A 65 -6.52 -6.77 8.25
C GLN A 65 -7.37 -5.56 7.83
N GLU A 66 -8.50 -5.36 8.50
CA GLU A 66 -9.40 -4.24 8.25
C GLU A 66 -8.72 -2.90 8.51
N ALA A 67 -8.06 -2.75 9.66
CA ALA A 67 -7.32 -1.54 10.01
C ALA A 67 -6.17 -1.28 9.01
N SER A 68 -5.44 -2.32 8.61
CA SER A 68 -4.31 -2.19 7.67
C SER A 68 -4.78 -1.78 6.27
N GLU A 69 -5.84 -2.40 5.75
CA GLU A 69 -6.38 -2.06 4.43
C GLU A 69 -7.00 -0.65 4.44
N ALA A 70 -7.72 -0.26 5.50
CA ALA A 70 -8.25 1.09 5.65
C ALA A 70 -7.14 2.15 5.67
N TYR A 71 -6.06 1.90 6.41
CA TYR A 71 -4.89 2.78 6.45
C TYR A 71 -4.23 2.94 5.07
N ILE A 72 -3.99 1.82 4.37
CA ILE A 72 -3.35 1.84 3.05
C ILE A 72 -4.23 2.56 2.02
N VAL A 73 -5.55 2.36 2.04
CA VAL A 73 -6.49 3.07 1.16
C VAL A 73 -6.41 4.58 1.40
N GLY A 74 -6.51 5.03 2.65
CA GLY A 74 -6.39 6.46 2.98
C GLY A 74 -5.04 7.04 2.58
N LEU A 75 -3.94 6.30 2.77
CA LEU A 75 -2.61 6.72 2.31
C LEU A 75 -2.55 6.86 0.78
N PHE A 76 -3.18 5.96 0.02
CA PHE A 76 -3.22 6.06 -1.44
C PHE A 76 -4.08 7.22 -1.94
N GLU A 77 -5.14 7.59 -1.22
CA GLU A 77 -5.93 8.79 -1.53
C GLU A 77 -5.07 10.05 -1.44
N ASP A 78 -4.32 10.23 -0.36
CA ASP A 78 -3.42 11.38 -0.18
C ASP A 78 -2.25 11.37 -1.16
N THR A 79 -1.70 10.18 -1.41
CA THR A 79 -0.62 9.98 -2.41
C THR A 79 -1.11 10.36 -3.81
N ASN A 80 -2.36 10.02 -4.14
CA ASN A 80 -2.96 10.39 -5.42
C ASN A 80 -3.16 11.91 -5.54
N LEU A 81 -3.58 12.58 -4.45
CA LEU A 81 -3.64 14.05 -4.42
C LEU A 81 -2.26 14.68 -4.64
N CYS A 82 -1.19 14.13 -4.05
CA CYS A 82 0.18 14.58 -4.26
C CYS A 82 0.64 14.42 -5.73
N ALA A 83 0.30 13.28 -6.36
CA ALA A 83 0.61 13.05 -7.76
C ALA A 83 -0.12 14.04 -8.69
N ILE A 84 -1.41 14.30 -8.43
CA ILE A 84 -2.23 15.26 -9.17
C ILE A 84 -1.70 16.69 -8.99
N HIS A 85 -1.31 17.07 -7.77
CA HIS A 85 -0.68 18.36 -7.50
C HIS A 85 0.58 18.58 -8.34
N ALA A 86 1.35 17.52 -8.58
CA ALA A 86 2.52 17.52 -9.44
C ALA A 86 2.21 17.29 -10.95
N LYS A 87 0.94 17.43 -11.37
CA LYS A 87 0.46 17.25 -12.76
C LYS A 87 0.74 15.86 -13.35
N ARG A 88 0.77 14.82 -12.51
CA ARG A 88 0.94 13.42 -12.91
C ARG A 88 -0.31 12.59 -12.61
N VAL A 89 -0.45 11.48 -13.33
CA VAL A 89 -1.51 10.47 -13.11
C VAL A 89 -0.95 9.20 -12.44
N THR A 90 0.36 8.99 -12.54
CA THR A 90 1.05 7.86 -11.92
C THR A 90 1.65 8.28 -10.58
N ILE A 91 1.22 7.60 -9.51
CA ILE A 91 1.79 7.73 -8.17
C ILE A 91 3.23 7.19 -8.14
N MET A 92 4.08 7.84 -7.34
CA MET A 92 5.50 7.51 -7.19
C MET A 92 5.87 7.42 -5.70
N PRO A 93 6.98 6.76 -5.34
CA PRO A 93 7.42 6.67 -3.94
C PRO A 93 7.56 8.03 -3.23
N LYS A 94 7.99 9.08 -3.96
CA LYS A 94 8.08 10.45 -3.44
C LYS A 94 6.73 11.04 -3.01
N ASP A 95 5.64 10.62 -3.66
CA ASP A 95 4.29 11.09 -3.31
C ASP A 95 3.83 10.45 -1.99
N ILE A 96 4.21 9.19 -1.75
CA ILE A 96 3.94 8.47 -0.49
C ILE A 96 4.74 9.10 0.64
N GLN A 97 6.04 9.35 0.40
CA GLN A 97 6.90 10.01 1.38
C GLN A 97 6.34 11.39 1.76
N LEU A 98 5.95 12.18 0.77
CA LEU A 98 5.33 13.50 1.00
C LEU A 98 4.02 13.39 1.79
N ALA A 99 3.13 12.45 1.44
CA ALA A 99 1.88 12.24 2.16
C ALA A 99 2.12 11.87 3.64
N ARG A 100 3.06 10.94 3.91
CA ARG A 100 3.43 10.53 5.28
C ARG A 100 4.09 11.66 6.07
N ARG A 101 4.93 12.46 5.40
CA ARG A 101 5.59 13.65 5.97
C ARG A 101 4.54 14.67 6.43
N ILE A 102 3.55 14.96 5.60
CA ILE A 102 2.47 15.91 5.91
C ILE A 102 1.58 15.38 7.05
N LYS A 103 1.31 14.07 7.09
CA LYS A 103 0.57 13.44 8.19
C LYS A 103 1.31 13.41 9.53
N GLY A 104 2.61 13.69 9.55
CA GLY A 104 3.44 13.61 10.75
C GLY A 104 3.85 12.18 11.14
N GLU A 105 3.68 11.20 10.24
CA GLU A 105 3.96 9.78 10.50
C GLU A 105 5.46 9.44 10.42
N GLU A 106 6.31 10.36 9.95
CA GLU A 106 7.75 10.14 9.88
C GLU A 106 8.43 10.07 11.26
N GLY A 107 7.80 10.62 12.31
CA GLY A 107 8.31 10.55 13.69
C GLY A 107 8.32 9.13 14.28
N LEU A 108 7.57 8.18 13.69
CA LEU A 108 7.54 6.78 14.14
C LEU A 108 8.80 5.99 13.75
N ASN A 109 9.60 6.48 12.79
CA ASN A 109 10.87 5.84 12.42
C ASN A 109 11.99 6.10 13.44
N TYR A 110 11.83 7.07 14.35
CA TYR A 110 12.80 7.33 15.42
C TYR A 110 12.67 6.36 16.61
N PHE A 111 11.55 5.64 16.74
CA PHE A 111 11.34 4.66 17.82
C PHE A 111 11.63 3.21 17.39
N SER A 112 11.70 2.92 16.09
CA SER A 112 12.08 1.60 15.59
C SER A 112 13.60 1.54 15.38
N GLY A 113 14.34 1.08 16.39
CA GLY A 113 15.74 0.65 16.28
C GLY A 113 15.94 -0.59 15.40
N PHE A 114 15.43 -0.55 14.17
CA PHE A 114 15.78 -1.49 13.12
C PHE A 114 16.74 -0.79 12.17
N ASP A 115 18.01 -0.98 12.46
CA ASP A 115 19.15 -0.61 11.63
C ASP A 115 18.96 -1.12 10.19
N THR A 116 18.79 -0.19 9.25
CA THR A 116 19.34 -0.38 7.91
C THR A 116 20.69 0.33 7.88
N ASN A 117 21.72 -0.43 8.21
CA ASN A 117 23.14 -0.06 8.15
C ASN A 117 23.49 0.89 6.98
N GLY A 118 24.28 1.95 7.29
CA GLY A 118 24.68 3.08 6.43
C GLY A 118 25.68 2.77 5.28
N PRO A 119 26.44 3.75 4.71
CA PRO A 119 26.93 5.00 5.32
C PRO A 119 26.68 6.27 4.49
N PHE A 120 26.24 7.35 5.14
CA PHE A 120 26.63 8.72 4.73
C PHE A 120 27.04 9.49 5.98
N GLN A 121 28.27 9.21 6.39
CA GLN A 121 29.04 10.06 7.26
C GLN A 121 29.49 11.26 6.41
N GLY A 122 28.95 12.45 6.66
CA GLY A 122 29.37 13.63 5.91
C GLY A 122 28.56 14.89 6.18
N GLN A 123 29.22 15.82 6.91
CA GLN A 123 28.92 17.26 7.04
C GLN A 123 27.83 17.62 8.07
N GLN A 124 28.21 17.68 9.34
CA GLN A 124 28.63 18.90 10.06
C GLN A 124 27.50 19.90 10.31
N PHE A 125 26.95 19.76 11.52
CA PHE A 125 26.53 20.80 12.44
C PHE A 125 27.07 22.20 12.10
N PHE A 126 26.19 23.10 11.68
CA PHE A 126 26.38 24.54 11.87
C PHE A 126 25.67 24.94 13.17
N HIS A 127 26.43 25.06 14.26
CA HIS A 127 26.32 26.20 15.16
C HIS A 127 27.57 26.33 16.03
N VAL A 128 28.08 27.56 16.07
CA VAL A 128 28.82 28.26 17.14
C VAL A 128 30.05 28.99 16.57
N SER A 129 29.84 30.26 16.26
CA SER A 129 30.69 31.39 16.67
C SER A 129 29.79 32.59 16.87
#